data_AF-A0A165SBX1-F1
#
_entry.id   AF-A0A165SBX1-F1
#
_cell.length_a   1.000
_cell.length_b   1.000
_cell.length_c   1.000
_cell.angle_alpha   90.00
_cell.angle_beta   90.00
_cell.angle_gamma   90.00
#
_symmetry.space_group_name_H-M   'P 1'
#
loop_
_entity.id
_entity.type
_entity.pdbx_description
1 polymer ?
#
loop_
_entity_poly.entity_id
_entity_poly.type
_entity_poly.pdbx_seq_one_letter_code
_entity_poly.pdbx_strand_id
1 'polypeptide(L)'
;MHWVLGKQSAPSSFRHFPYLNMLPSPATLQTPLHFSDSELQSFRGPNLYGATLDRKRQWDDEWQRCRNIVKTVNLDWAVGFTWARYLTSSTYLSSRAITTPVLSRSPTLFPNPSSYPVLLPGVDALNHNLKSSR
;
A
#
# COMPACT_ATOMS: atom_id res chain seq x y z
N MET A 1 -4.08 -2.86 8.70
CA MET A 1 -5.14 -3.83 9.05
C MET A 1 -5.22 -4.17 10.54
N HIS A 2 -4.23 -3.83 11.37
CA HIS A 2 -4.30 -3.89 12.85
C HIS A 2 -5.51 -3.14 13.46
N TRP A 3 -6.13 -2.26 12.69
CA TRP A 3 -7.34 -1.51 13.04
C TRP A 3 -8.67 -2.25 12.86
N VAL A 4 -8.70 -3.39 12.14
CA VAL A 4 -9.95 -4.18 11.98
C VAL A 4 -10.20 -5.08 13.20
N LEU A 5 -9.13 -5.56 13.85
CA LEU A 5 -9.21 -6.53 14.95
C LEU A 5 -8.63 -6.01 16.28
N GLY A 6 -8.12 -4.77 16.30
CA GLY A 6 -7.39 -4.22 17.45
C GLY A 6 -5.94 -4.73 17.53
N LYS A 7 -5.14 -4.11 18.42
CA LYS A 7 -3.69 -4.37 18.54
C LYS A 7 -3.32 -5.64 19.33
N GLN A 8 -4.27 -6.26 20.04
CA GLN A 8 -3.94 -7.18 21.14
C GLN A 8 -4.07 -8.66 20.78
N SER A 9 -5.04 -9.05 19.94
CA SER A 9 -5.22 -10.44 19.53
C SER A 9 -6.12 -10.55 18.31
N ALA A 10 -5.82 -11.47 17.40
CA ALA A 10 -6.68 -11.83 16.29
C ALA A 10 -7.10 -13.32 16.38
N PRO A 11 -8.26 -13.69 15.83
CA PRO A 11 -8.64 -15.10 15.71
C PRO A 11 -7.56 -15.90 14.95
N SER A 12 -7.46 -17.20 15.23
CA SER A 12 -6.47 -18.10 14.59
C SER A 12 -6.60 -18.17 13.06
N SER A 13 -7.75 -17.78 12.50
CA SER A 13 -7.95 -17.63 11.06
C SER A 13 -7.09 -16.52 10.44
N PHE A 14 -6.68 -15.50 11.20
CA PHE A 14 -5.82 -14.40 10.74
C PHE A 14 -4.33 -14.72 10.92
N ARG A 15 -3.86 -15.75 10.22
CA ARG A 15 -2.48 -16.25 10.31
C ARG A 15 -1.40 -15.19 10.08
N HIS A 16 -1.69 -14.18 9.25
CA HIS A 16 -0.76 -13.09 8.93
C HIS A 16 -0.91 -11.86 9.84
N PHE A 17 -1.71 -11.93 10.90
CA PHE A 17 -1.88 -10.82 11.84
C PHE A 17 -0.56 -10.31 12.45
N PRO A 18 0.39 -11.18 12.88
CA PRO A 18 1.69 -10.71 13.39
C PRO A 18 2.44 -9.86 12.37
N TYR A 19 2.43 -10.25 11.09
CA TYR A 19 3.04 -9.49 10.01
C TYR A 19 2.35 -8.13 9.81
N LEU A 20 1.02 -8.10 9.80
CA LEU A 20 0.26 -6.86 9.64
C LEU A 20 0.48 -5.86 10.80
N ASN A 21 0.89 -6.35 11.98
CA ASN A 21 1.27 -5.53 13.13
C ASN A 21 2.71 -4.99 13.04
N MET A 22 3.57 -5.59 12.21
CA MET A 22 4.92 -5.08 11.95
C MET A 22 4.95 -3.95 10.91
N LEU A 23 3.87 -3.80 10.13
CA LEU A 23 3.76 -2.72 9.14
C LEU A 23 3.80 -1.34 9.82
N PRO A 24 4.44 -0.34 9.20
CA PRO A 24 4.60 0.97 9.80
C PRO A 24 3.23 1.63 10.02
N SER A 25 3.14 2.42 11.09
CA SER A 25 1.93 3.18 11.39
C SER A 25 1.59 4.12 10.21
N PRO A 26 0.30 4.35 9.90
CA PRO A 26 -0.09 5.32 8.89
C PRO A 26 0.56 6.69 9.08
N ALA A 27 0.67 7.15 10.33
CA ALA A 27 1.26 8.44 10.68
C ALA A 27 2.76 8.54 10.38
N THR A 28 3.43 7.41 10.13
CA THR A 28 4.86 7.36 9.78
C THR A 28 5.09 7.08 8.31
N LEU A 29 4.03 7.01 7.48
CA LEU A 29 4.17 6.84 6.04
C LEU A 29 4.58 8.16 5.41
N GLN A 30 5.67 8.15 4.64
CA GLN A 30 6.27 9.34 4.04
C GLN A 30 6.15 9.35 2.51
N THR A 31 5.22 8.58 1.93
CA THR A 31 4.96 8.72 0.49
C THR A 31 4.19 10.02 0.24
N PRO A 32 4.36 10.67 -0.93
CA PRO A 32 3.81 12.02 -1.17
C PRO A 32 2.30 12.18 -0.95
N LEU A 33 1.52 11.10 -1.03
CA LEU A 33 0.08 11.14 -0.77
C LEU A 33 -0.28 11.28 0.72
N HIS A 34 0.69 11.13 1.63
CA HIS A 34 0.53 11.37 3.08
C HIS A 34 1.07 12.74 3.52
N PHE A 35 1.62 13.53 2.59
CA PHE A 35 2.08 14.88 2.90
C PHE A 35 0.90 15.78 3.27
N SER A 36 1.16 16.70 4.19
CA SER A 36 0.32 17.87 4.39
C SER A 36 0.27 18.73 3.13
N ASP A 37 -0.76 19.56 3.01
CA ASP A 37 -0.87 20.46 1.87
C ASP A 37 0.35 21.39 1.78
N SER A 38 0.86 21.89 2.92
CA SER A 38 2.07 22.73 2.96
C SER A 38 3.31 22.00 2.45
N GLU A 39 3.53 20.75 2.87
CA GLU A 39 4.66 19.94 2.39
C GLU A 39 4.53 19.67 0.90
N LEU A 40 3.33 19.35 0.42
CA LEU A 40 3.09 19.13 -0.99
C LEU A 40 3.32 20.42 -1.80
N GLN A 41 2.89 21.59 -1.29
CA GLN A 41 3.14 22.89 -1.95
C GLN A 41 4.62 23.20 -2.10
N SER A 42 5.48 22.75 -1.17
CA SER A 42 6.94 22.91 -1.29
C SER A 42 7.53 22.20 -2.51
N PHE A 43 6.79 21.24 -3.12
CA PHE A 43 7.18 20.56 -4.35
C PHE A 43 6.54 21.17 -5.61
N ARG A 44 6.01 22.40 -5.58
CA ARG A 44 5.54 23.11 -6.79
C ARG A 44 6.70 23.46 -7.72
N GLY A 45 6.61 23.04 -8.99
CA GLY A 45 7.66 23.22 -10.01
C GLY A 45 8.35 21.90 -10.38
N PRO A 46 8.69 21.04 -9.40
CA PRO A 46 9.00 19.63 -9.66
C PRO A 46 7.83 18.83 -10.26
N ASN A 47 8.15 17.87 -11.14
CA ASN A 47 7.19 16.87 -11.67
C ASN A 47 6.43 16.13 -10.54
N LEU A 48 7.00 16.06 -9.34
CA LEU A 48 6.43 15.37 -8.19
C LEU A 48 5.06 15.92 -7.75
N TYR A 49 4.84 17.24 -7.77
CA TYR A 49 3.56 17.82 -7.34
C TYR A 49 2.41 17.37 -8.24
N GLY A 50 2.57 17.55 -9.56
CA GLY A 50 1.58 17.13 -10.56
C GLY A 50 1.33 15.63 -10.49
N ALA A 51 2.40 14.83 -10.50
CA ALA A 51 2.30 13.37 -10.41
C ALA A 51 1.61 12.89 -9.14
N THR A 52 1.82 13.57 -8.00
CA THR A 52 1.15 13.25 -6.73
C THR A 52 -0.34 13.54 -6.79
N LEU A 53 -0.74 14.68 -7.39
CA LEU A 53 -2.14 15.02 -7.57
C LEU A 53 -2.86 14.04 -8.50
N ASP A 54 -2.23 13.69 -9.62
CA ASP A 54 -2.79 12.72 -10.57
C ASP A 54 -2.93 11.34 -9.92
N ARG A 55 -1.91 10.92 -9.16
CA ARG A 55 -1.96 9.66 -8.40
C ARG A 55 -3.06 9.66 -7.35
N LYS A 56 -3.26 10.78 -6.64
CA LYS A 56 -4.33 10.94 -5.65
C LYS A 56 -5.71 10.80 -6.30
N ARG A 57 -5.94 11.45 -7.46
CA ARG A 57 -7.20 11.33 -8.21
C ARG A 57 -7.45 9.89 -8.67
N GLN A 58 -6.44 9.27 -9.28
CA GLN A 58 -6.55 7.89 -9.75
C GLN A 58 -6.92 6.92 -8.63
N TRP A 59 -6.29 7.07 -7.45
CA TRP A 59 -6.57 6.23 -6.29
C TRP A 59 -7.92 6.54 -5.65
N ASP A 60 -8.35 7.80 -5.64
CA ASP A 60 -9.67 8.17 -5.15
C ASP A 60 -10.77 7.54 -6.04
N ASP A 61 -10.64 7.64 -7.36
CA ASP A 61 -11.57 7.02 -8.31
C ASP A 61 -11.61 5.49 -8.17
N GLU A 62 -10.46 4.85 -7.95
CA GLU A 62 -10.39 3.42 -7.69
C GLU A 62 -11.04 3.03 -6.35
N TRP A 63 -10.75 3.77 -5.28
CA TRP A 63 -11.36 3.57 -3.97
C TRP A 63 -12.88 3.70 -4.02
N GLN A 64 -13.40 4.74 -4.66
CA GLN A 64 -14.84 4.95 -4.81
C GLN A 64 -15.50 3.78 -5.54
N ARG A 65 -14.91 3.29 -6.65
CA ARG A 65 -15.40 2.12 -7.38
C ARG A 65 -15.42 0.87 -6.49
N CYS A 66 -14.33 0.58 -5.80
CA CYS A 66 -14.24 -0.56 -4.89
C CYS A 66 -15.28 -0.44 -3.75
N ARG A 67 -15.44 0.75 -3.16
CA ARG A 67 -16.40 1.00 -2.08
C ARG A 67 -17.83 0.79 -2.54
N ASN A 68 -18.16 1.22 -3.76
CA ASN A 68 -19.49 1.01 -4.34
C ASN A 68 -19.78 -0.48 -4.54
N ILE A 69 -18.79 -1.28 -4.95
CA ILE A 69 -18.91 -2.74 -5.05
C ILE A 69 -19.07 -3.37 -3.66
N VAL A 70 -18.27 -2.98 -2.68
CA VAL A 70 -18.41 -3.50 -1.30
C VAL A 70 -19.80 -3.18 -0.74
N LYS A 71 -20.33 -1.99 -1.03
CA LYS A 71 -21.65 -1.53 -0.57
C LYS A 71 -22.79 -2.42 -1.07
N THR A 72 -22.69 -3.03 -2.25
CA THR A 72 -23.73 -3.94 -2.77
C THR A 72 -23.78 -5.26 -2.00
N VAL A 73 -22.69 -5.63 -1.32
CA VAL A 73 -22.57 -6.88 -0.55
C VAL A 73 -22.80 -6.63 0.94
N ASN A 74 -22.21 -5.56 1.49
CA ASN A 74 -22.30 -5.24 2.91
C ASN A 74 -22.10 -3.73 3.15
N LEU A 75 -23.12 -3.08 3.71
CA LEU A 75 -23.10 -1.64 3.97
C LEU A 75 -22.08 -1.26 5.05
N ASP A 76 -21.99 -2.03 6.14
CA ASP A 76 -21.07 -1.75 7.25
C ASP A 76 -19.61 -1.84 6.82
N TRP A 77 -19.29 -2.80 5.94
CA TRP A 77 -17.95 -2.92 5.35
C TRP A 77 -17.64 -1.72 4.46
N ALA A 78 -18.60 -1.23 3.69
CA ALA A 78 -18.41 -0.05 2.85
C ALA A 78 -18.28 1.25 3.67
N VAL A 79 -18.93 1.34 4.84
CA VAL A 79 -18.73 2.42 5.82
C VAL A 79 -17.32 2.32 6.42
N GLY A 80 -16.90 1.12 6.80
CA GLY A 80 -15.57 0.85 7.33
C GLY A 80 -14.43 0.98 6.31
N PHE A 81 -14.73 0.99 5.01
CA PHE A 81 -13.76 1.13 3.93
C PHE A 81 -13.51 2.60 3.58
N THR A 82 -12.94 3.33 4.54
CA THR A 82 -12.59 4.76 4.44
C THR A 82 -11.40 5.01 3.51
N TRP A 83 -11.31 6.20 2.93
CA TRP A 83 -10.15 6.65 2.15
C TRP A 83 -8.81 6.42 2.86
N ALA A 84 -8.70 6.78 4.15
CA ALA A 84 -7.46 6.61 4.91
C ALA A 84 -6.99 5.13 4.95
N ARG A 85 -7.92 4.19 5.16
CA ARG A 85 -7.61 2.75 5.18
C ARG A 85 -7.21 2.24 3.79
N TYR A 86 -7.86 2.73 2.74
CA TYR A 86 -7.49 2.41 1.36
C TYR A 86 -6.08 2.93 1.07
N LEU A 87 -5.85 4.23 1.27
CA LEU A 87 -4.58 4.90 1.02
C LEU A 87 -3.42 4.22 1.74
N THR A 88 -3.57 3.90 3.03
CA THR A 88 -2.53 3.18 3.78
C THR A 88 -2.28 1.79 3.23
N SER A 89 -3.33 1.02 2.94
CA SER A 89 -3.18 -0.33 2.40
C SER A 89 -2.52 -0.32 1.02
N SER A 90 -2.94 0.59 0.14
CA SER A 90 -2.33 0.81 -1.17
C SER A 90 -0.89 1.26 -1.07
N THR A 91 -0.56 2.08 -0.06
CA THR A 91 0.83 2.49 0.21
C THR A 91 1.70 1.31 0.60
N TYR A 92 1.22 0.40 1.48
CA TYR A 92 1.95 -0.83 1.80
C TYR A 92 2.20 -1.67 0.55
N LEU A 93 1.17 -1.89 -0.28
CA LEU A 93 1.34 -2.63 -1.53
C LEU A 93 2.36 -1.96 -2.45
N SER A 94 2.27 -0.66 -2.69
CA SER A 94 3.18 0.03 -3.63
C SER A 94 4.62 0.16 -3.12
N SER A 95 4.84 0.13 -1.80
CA SER A 95 6.17 0.35 -1.19
C SER A 95 6.88 -0.93 -0.77
N ARG A 96 6.15 -2.04 -0.59
CA ARG A 96 6.67 -3.30 -0.02
C ARG A 96 6.43 -4.52 -0.87
N ALA A 97 5.47 -4.48 -1.81
CA ALA A 97 5.18 -5.66 -2.60
C ALA A 97 6.29 -5.95 -3.61
N ILE A 98 6.61 -7.24 -3.74
CA ILE A 98 7.53 -7.77 -4.74
C ILE A 98 6.69 -8.34 -5.88
N THR A 99 7.10 -8.08 -7.12
CA THR A 99 6.44 -8.65 -8.29
C THR A 99 6.87 -10.11 -8.49
N THR A 100 5.91 -10.99 -8.75
CA THR A 100 6.14 -12.44 -8.86
C THR A 100 7.15 -12.90 -9.94
N PRO A 101 7.46 -12.18 -11.04
CA PRO A 101 8.54 -12.58 -11.95
C PRO A 101 9.89 -12.73 -11.25
N VAL A 102 10.17 -11.88 -10.26
CA VAL A 102 11.41 -11.92 -9.47
C VAL A 102 11.51 -13.19 -8.63
N LEU A 103 10.37 -13.80 -8.26
CA LEU A 103 10.30 -15.01 -7.44
C LEU A 103 10.21 -16.30 -8.26
N SER A 104 10.21 -16.20 -9.59
CA SER A 104 10.12 -17.37 -10.48
C SER A 104 11.47 -18.09 -10.62
N ARG A 105 11.43 -19.38 -11.01
CA ARG A 105 12.66 -20.16 -11.31
C ARG A 105 13.50 -19.55 -12.45
N SER A 106 12.88 -18.74 -13.30
CA SER A 106 13.51 -18.08 -14.43
C SER A 106 13.11 -16.61 -14.41
N PRO A 107 13.71 -15.80 -13.51
CA PRO A 107 13.30 -14.43 -13.31
C PRO A 107 13.45 -13.63 -14.60
N THR A 108 12.44 -12.82 -14.90
CA THR A 108 12.44 -11.93 -16.06
C THR A 108 12.20 -10.50 -15.63
N LEU A 109 12.79 -9.56 -16.37
CA LEU A 109 12.54 -8.12 -16.20
C LEU A 109 11.24 -7.66 -16.90
N PHE A 110 10.59 -8.56 -17.64
CA PHE A 110 9.39 -8.26 -18.39
C PHE A 110 8.15 -8.59 -17.58
N PRO A 111 7.15 -7.69 -17.56
CA PRO A 111 5.86 -7.99 -16.96
C PRO A 111 5.25 -9.20 -17.67
N ASN A 112 4.78 -10.20 -16.90
CA ASN A 112 3.90 -11.23 -17.45
C ASN A 112 2.46 -10.99 -16.93
N PRO A 113 1.42 -11.39 -17.69
CA PRO A 113 0.03 -11.17 -17.25
C PRO A 113 -0.35 -11.93 -15.96
N SER A 114 0.41 -12.96 -15.60
CA SER A 114 0.28 -13.69 -14.34
C SER A 114 1.06 -13.03 -13.19
N SER A 115 1.62 -11.83 -13.41
CA SER A 115 2.37 -11.10 -12.40
C SER A 115 1.45 -10.33 -11.49
N TYR A 116 1.57 -10.54 -10.19
CA TYR A 116 0.84 -9.75 -9.21
C TYR A 116 1.76 -9.34 -8.07
N PRO A 117 1.50 -8.19 -7.44
CA PRO A 117 2.25 -7.75 -6.26
C PRO A 117 1.95 -8.69 -5.08
N VAL A 118 3.01 -9.18 -4.42
CA VAL A 118 2.91 -10.01 -3.21
C VAL A 118 3.70 -9.37 -2.08
N LEU A 119 3.09 -9.32 -0.90
CA LEU A 119 3.77 -8.98 0.35
C LEU A 119 4.44 -10.24 0.92
N LEU A 120 5.74 -10.17 1.16
CA LEU A 120 6.54 -11.28 1.68
C LEU A 120 7.05 -10.94 3.09
N PRO A 121 6.39 -11.45 4.15
CA PRO A 121 6.81 -11.19 5.53
C PRO A 121 8.30 -11.48 5.75
N GLY A 122 9.02 -10.50 6.27
CA GLY A 122 10.44 -10.59 6.59
C GLY A 122 11.36 -10.14 5.44
N VAL A 123 11.02 -10.47 4.19
CA VAL A 123 11.78 -9.99 3.01
C VAL A 123 11.54 -8.51 2.78
N ASP A 124 10.29 -8.08 2.90
CA ASP A 124 9.87 -6.69 2.71
C ASP A 124 10.23 -5.75 3.87
N ALA A 125 10.90 -6.26 4.91
CA ALA A 125 11.44 -5.48 6.02
C ALA A 125 12.84 -4.91 5.70
N LEU A 126 13.50 -5.41 4.66
CA LEU A 126 14.83 -4.97 4.26
C LEU A 126 14.75 -3.61 3.55
N ASN A 127 15.61 -2.68 3.95
CA ASN A 127 15.71 -1.37 3.31
C ASN A 127 16.51 -1.47 2.01
N HIS A 128 16.10 -0.72 1.00
CA HIS A 128 16.93 -0.49 -0.17
C HIS A 128 18.20 0.28 0.23
N ASN A 129 19.36 -0.23 -0.15
CA ASN A 129 20.65 0.43 0.03
C ASN A 129 21.35 0.51 -1.34
N LEU A 130 21.80 1.70 -1.72
CA LEU A 130 22.52 1.94 -2.96
C LEU A 130 24.01 1.53 -2.90
N LYS A 131 24.48 0.97 -1.79
CA LYS A 131 25.83 0.40 -1.70
C LYS A 131 25.88 -0.98 -2.35
N SER A 132 25.99 -1.00 -3.68
CA SER A 132 26.80 -2.01 -4.36
C SER A 132 28.25 -1.49 -4.36
N SER A 133 29.04 -1.89 -3.38
CA SER A 133 30.48 -1.60 -3.36
C SER A 133 31.17 -2.27 -4.54
N ARG A 134 31.96 -1.44 -5.25
CA ARG A 134 33.04 -1.69 -6.21
C ARG A 134 33.51 -3.12 -6.40
#